data_AF-A0A8H7XDZ1-F1
#
_entry.id   AF-A0A8H7XDZ1-F1
#
_cell.length_a   1.000
_cell.length_b   1.000
_cell.length_c   1.000
_cell.angle_alpha   90.00
_cell.angle_beta   90.00
_cell.angle_gamma   90.00
#
_symmetry.space_group_name_H-M   'P 1'
#
loop_
_entity.id
_entity.type
_entity.pdbx_description
1 polymer ?
#
loop_
_entity_poly.entity_id
_entity_poly.type
_entity_poly.pdbx_seq_one_letter_code
_entity_poly.pdbx_strand_id
1 'polypeptide(L)'
;MLQYASIASLVYGLPALFILSKVVAYITWYTTTFKEAHRFAETSTVPSVTIYSHCGSVIFWLASTWTAPFIEALPFGWGHWVLYVKKDASYHYRGKLHREELKSDVFWTVGPGGQQLFVSDADVISQIVHRWKDFSKKVVHYRTLAVFGPNVLTVEGSDWQRHRKITGPPFNERNSR
;
A
#
# COMPACT_ATOMS: atom_id res chain seq x y z
N MET A 1 -26.81 -43.81 13.27
CA MET A 1 -25.99 -42.75 13.90
C MET A 1 -24.64 -42.52 13.21
N LEU A 2 -23.86 -43.57 12.86
CA LEU A 2 -22.52 -43.42 12.28
C LEU A 2 -22.46 -42.69 10.91
N GLN A 3 -23.50 -42.82 10.08
CA GLN A 3 -23.53 -42.21 8.74
C GLN A 3 -23.77 -40.68 8.77
N TYR A 4 -24.50 -40.18 9.77
CA TYR A 4 -24.71 -38.73 9.98
C TYR A 4 -23.46 -38.03 10.52
N ALA A 5 -22.68 -38.72 11.36
CA ALA A 5 -21.41 -38.19 11.87
C ALA A 5 -20.38 -38.01 10.74
N SER A 6 -20.32 -38.95 9.79
CA SER A 6 -19.44 -38.87 8.61
C SER A 6 -19.82 -37.72 7.66
N ILE A 7 -21.12 -37.53 7.39
CA ILE A 7 -21.62 -36.44 6.56
C ILE A 7 -21.39 -35.08 7.25
N ALA A 8 -21.65 -34.97 8.55
CA ALA A 8 -21.36 -33.75 9.32
C ALA A 8 -19.85 -33.43 9.35
N SER A 9 -18.98 -34.43 9.56
CA SER A 9 -17.53 -34.23 9.54
C SER A 9 -17.01 -33.79 8.17
N LEU A 10 -17.65 -34.22 7.09
CA LEU A 10 -17.26 -33.86 5.72
C LEU A 10 -17.79 -32.48 5.33
N VAL A 11 -19.02 -32.14 5.74
CA VAL A 11 -19.66 -30.82 5.50
C VAL A 11 -18.97 -29.69 6.27
N TYR A 12 -18.53 -29.93 7.52
CA TYR A 12 -17.82 -28.91 8.30
C TYR A 12 -16.29 -29.01 8.19
N GLY A 13 -15.75 -30.22 7.98
CA GLY A 13 -14.30 -30.45 7.88
C GLY A 13 -13.68 -29.89 6.62
N LEU A 14 -14.34 -30.00 5.45
CA LEU A 14 -13.80 -29.45 4.20
C LEU A 14 -13.71 -27.91 4.19
N PRO A 15 -14.75 -27.15 4.60
CA PRO A 15 -14.63 -25.71 4.77
C PRO A 15 -13.58 -25.32 5.83
N ALA A 16 -13.51 -26.03 6.96
CA ALA A 16 -12.53 -25.75 8.00
C ALA A 16 -11.09 -25.96 7.50
N LEU A 17 -10.83 -27.06 6.77
CA LEU A 17 -9.53 -27.32 6.15
C LEU A 17 -9.19 -26.27 5.07
N PHE A 18 -10.18 -25.86 4.27
CA PHE A 18 -9.98 -24.79 3.30
C PHE A 18 -9.62 -23.45 3.97
N ILE A 19 -10.37 -23.05 5.00
CA ILE A 19 -10.08 -21.83 5.78
C ILE A 19 -8.70 -21.92 6.41
N LEU A 20 -8.37 -23.05 7.05
CA LEU A 20 -7.06 -23.28 7.65
C LEU A 20 -5.95 -23.16 6.60
N SER A 21 -6.13 -23.72 5.40
CA SER A 21 -5.16 -23.60 4.31
C SER A 21 -4.93 -22.15 3.89
N LYS A 22 -5.99 -21.31 3.87
CA LYS A 22 -5.89 -19.88 3.57
C LYS A 22 -5.20 -19.10 4.67
N VAL A 23 -5.48 -19.43 5.94
CA VAL A 23 -4.80 -18.84 7.09
C VAL A 23 -3.31 -19.17 7.06
N VAL A 24 -2.95 -20.44 6.85
CA VAL A 24 -1.54 -20.85 6.75
C VAL A 24 -0.85 -20.18 5.58
N ALA A 25 -1.48 -20.13 4.41
CA ALA A 25 -0.95 -19.45 3.24
C ALA A 25 -0.73 -17.94 3.50
N TYR A 26 -1.69 -17.29 4.14
CA TYR A 26 -1.58 -15.87 4.51
C TYR A 26 -0.47 -15.62 5.53
N ILE A 27 -0.35 -16.43 6.58
CA ILE A 27 0.72 -16.30 7.58
C ILE A 27 2.09 -16.52 6.93
N THR A 28 2.19 -17.53 6.06
CA THR A 28 3.42 -17.81 5.31
C THR A 28 3.79 -16.60 4.46
N TRP A 29 2.88 -16.10 3.64
CA TRP A 29 3.10 -14.91 2.81
C TRP A 29 3.44 -13.66 3.64
N TYR A 30 2.74 -13.43 4.73
CA TYR A 30 2.98 -12.31 5.64
C TYR A 30 4.41 -12.37 6.17
N THR A 31 4.81 -13.53 6.70
CA THR A 31 6.14 -13.70 7.31
C THR A 31 7.28 -13.68 6.29
N THR A 32 7.09 -14.25 5.10
CA THR A 32 8.12 -14.22 4.05
C THR A 32 8.32 -12.80 3.53
N THR A 33 7.24 -12.10 3.16
CA THR A 33 7.33 -10.73 2.65
C THR A 33 7.84 -9.76 3.69
N PHE A 34 7.45 -9.92 4.96
CA PHE A 34 7.98 -9.10 6.05
C PHE A 34 9.49 -9.26 6.19
N LYS A 35 10.00 -10.50 6.16
CA LYS A 35 11.45 -10.77 6.21
C LYS A 35 12.19 -10.18 5.01
N GLU A 36 11.64 -10.32 3.81
CA GLU A 36 12.23 -9.77 2.59
C GLU A 36 12.29 -8.23 2.64
N ALA A 37 11.22 -7.58 3.09
CA ALA A 37 11.16 -6.14 3.25
C ALA A 37 12.21 -5.64 4.25
N HIS A 38 12.39 -6.34 5.37
CA HIS A 38 13.43 -6.02 6.35
C HIS A 38 14.85 -6.22 5.82
N ARG A 39 15.10 -7.30 5.06
CA ARG A 39 16.40 -7.49 4.38
C ARG A 39 16.69 -6.35 3.41
N PHE A 40 15.69 -5.90 2.67
CA PHE A 40 15.83 -4.73 1.80
C PHE A 40 16.18 -3.48 2.61
N ALA A 41 15.49 -3.26 3.74
CA ALA A 41 15.72 -2.12 4.62
C ALA A 41 17.17 -2.05 5.15
N GLU A 42 17.73 -3.21 5.53
CA GLU A 42 19.12 -3.32 5.98
C GLU A 42 20.14 -2.96 4.90
N THR A 43 19.80 -3.20 3.63
CA THR A 43 20.67 -2.84 2.49
C THR A 43 20.50 -1.40 2.01
N SER A 44 19.44 -0.70 2.44
CA SER A 44 19.14 0.64 1.98
C SER A 44 19.90 1.69 2.78
N THR A 45 20.39 2.72 2.09
CA THR A 45 21.01 3.90 2.74
C THR A 45 19.98 4.89 3.28
N VAL A 46 18.71 4.73 2.88
CA VAL A 46 17.60 5.62 3.23
C VAL A 46 16.97 5.12 4.55
N PRO A 47 16.66 6.01 5.51
CA PRO A 47 15.99 5.64 6.75
C PRO A 47 14.70 4.86 6.50
N SER A 48 14.43 3.87 7.34
CA SER A 48 13.23 3.02 7.22
C SER A 48 12.46 2.94 8.53
N VAL A 49 11.14 2.85 8.42
CA VAL A 49 10.20 2.66 9.52
C VAL A 49 9.50 1.33 9.35
N THR A 50 9.54 0.49 10.38
CA THR A 50 8.83 -0.78 10.38
C THR A 50 7.35 -0.57 10.65
N ILE A 51 6.50 -1.16 9.81
CA ILE A 51 5.05 -1.16 9.94
C ILE A 51 4.54 -2.60 9.96
N TYR A 52 3.43 -2.83 10.65
CA TYR A 52 2.84 -4.17 10.79
C TYR A 52 1.57 -4.35 9.96
N SER A 53 1.06 -3.29 9.35
CA SER A 53 0.02 -3.37 8.32
C SER A 53 0.63 -3.67 6.96
N HIS A 54 -0.11 -4.36 6.09
CA HIS A 54 0.28 -4.51 4.69
C HIS A 54 0.54 -3.13 4.04
N CYS A 55 1.71 -2.97 3.41
CA CYS A 55 2.11 -1.74 2.71
C CYS A 55 1.06 -1.36 1.64
N GLY A 56 0.51 -0.15 1.71
CA GLY A 56 -0.53 0.31 0.79
C GLY A 56 -1.90 -0.36 0.98
N SER A 57 -2.20 -0.94 2.15
CA SER A 57 -3.51 -1.49 2.46
C SER A 57 -4.58 -0.40 2.55
N VAL A 58 -5.45 -0.33 1.54
CA VAL A 58 -6.60 0.59 1.51
C VAL A 58 -7.56 0.31 2.67
N ILE A 59 -7.74 -0.96 3.03
CA ILE A 59 -8.64 -1.35 4.13
C ILE A 59 -8.11 -0.82 5.45
N PHE A 60 -6.82 -1.04 5.75
CA PHE A 60 -6.21 -0.50 6.97
C PHE A 60 -6.21 1.03 6.95
N TRP A 61 -5.86 1.64 5.83
CA TRP A 61 -5.86 3.09 5.67
C TRP A 61 -7.24 3.69 5.99
N LEU A 62 -8.33 3.14 5.44
CA LEU A 62 -9.69 3.59 5.77
C LEU A 62 -10.05 3.34 7.23
N ALA A 63 -9.76 2.12 7.73
CA ALA A 63 -10.09 1.71 9.09
C ALA A 63 -9.31 2.50 10.17
N SER A 64 -8.12 3.02 9.82
CA SER A 64 -7.25 3.75 10.74
C SER A 64 -7.91 4.97 11.38
N THR A 65 -8.92 5.56 10.74
CA THR A 65 -9.73 6.65 11.32
C THR A 65 -10.33 6.26 12.68
N TRP A 66 -10.74 5.00 12.84
CA TRP A 66 -11.31 4.48 14.07
C TRP A 66 -10.32 3.68 14.90
N THR A 67 -9.41 2.94 14.26
CA THR A 67 -8.51 2.03 14.98
C THR A 67 -7.23 2.71 15.46
N ALA A 68 -6.75 3.77 14.81
CA ALA A 68 -5.49 4.42 15.16
C ALA A 68 -5.44 4.95 16.60
N PRO A 69 -6.48 5.63 17.15
CA PRO A 69 -6.44 6.10 18.54
C PRO A 69 -6.20 4.97 19.56
N PHE A 70 -6.75 3.78 19.29
CA PHE A 70 -6.56 2.62 20.17
C PHE A 70 -5.17 2.00 20.02
N ILE A 71 -4.66 1.92 18.79
CA ILE A 71 -3.34 1.34 18.53
C ILE A 71 -2.25 2.27 19.04
N GLU A 72 -2.37 3.58 18.85
CA GLU A 72 -1.46 4.61 19.35
C GLU A 72 -1.39 4.64 20.88
N ALA A 73 -2.50 4.34 21.55
CA ALA A 73 -2.57 4.28 23.01
C ALA A 73 -1.90 3.03 23.63
N LEU A 74 -1.39 2.09 22.81
CA LEU A 74 -0.73 0.90 23.33
C LEU A 74 0.56 1.27 24.12
N PRO A 75 0.81 0.60 25.26
CA PRO A 75 1.98 0.88 26.08
C PRO A 75 3.28 0.56 25.34
N PHE A 76 4.40 1.10 25.83
CA PHE A 76 5.75 0.85 25.33
C PHE A 76 6.00 1.30 23.88
N GLY A 77 5.15 2.17 23.33
CA GLY A 77 5.30 2.68 21.97
C GLY A 77 4.97 1.65 20.88
N TRP A 78 4.30 0.55 21.22
CA TRP A 78 3.91 -0.49 20.25
C TRP A 78 3.01 0.05 19.12
N GLY A 79 2.31 1.15 19.37
CA GLY A 79 1.48 1.84 18.39
C GLY A 79 2.19 2.82 17.47
N HIS A 80 3.47 3.14 17.71
CA HIS A 80 4.15 4.27 17.08
C HIS A 80 4.20 4.19 15.55
N TRP A 81 4.30 2.98 15.00
CA TRP A 81 4.31 2.75 13.56
C TRP A 81 3.05 3.27 12.86
N VAL A 82 1.90 3.34 13.54
CA VAL A 82 0.63 3.82 12.97
C VAL A 82 0.71 5.29 12.59
N LEU A 83 1.57 6.08 13.25
CA LEU A 83 1.75 7.50 12.96
C LEU A 83 2.19 7.74 11.51
N TYR A 84 2.87 6.77 10.90
CA TYR A 84 3.40 6.85 9.54
C TYR A 84 2.41 6.39 8.46
N VAL A 85 1.40 5.60 8.82
CA VAL A 85 0.53 4.91 7.85
C VAL A 85 -0.95 5.21 8.00
N LYS A 86 -1.36 5.83 9.11
CA LYS A 86 -2.75 6.24 9.30
C LYS A 86 -3.18 7.23 8.23
N LYS A 87 -4.50 7.26 8.02
CA LYS A 87 -5.12 8.23 7.15
C LYS A 87 -4.72 9.64 7.55
N ASP A 88 -4.39 10.45 6.55
CA ASP A 88 -3.99 11.85 6.72
C ASP A 88 -2.80 12.07 7.67
N ALA A 89 -1.94 11.05 7.87
CA ALA A 89 -0.74 11.12 8.71
C ALA A 89 0.10 12.38 8.41
N SER A 90 0.40 12.65 7.14
CA SER A 90 1.16 13.84 6.73
C SER A 90 0.48 15.15 7.13
N TYR A 91 -0.85 15.21 7.08
CA TYR A 91 -1.61 16.38 7.51
C TYR A 91 -1.61 16.55 9.02
N HIS A 92 -1.85 15.46 9.77
CA HIS A 92 -1.85 15.46 11.24
C HIS A 92 -0.54 15.97 11.83
N TYR A 93 0.59 15.64 11.20
CA TYR A 93 1.92 16.09 11.63
C TYR A 93 2.46 17.26 10.79
N ARG A 94 1.64 17.90 9.95
CA ARG A 94 2.03 19.02 9.08
C ARG A 94 3.30 18.76 8.26
N GLY A 95 3.51 17.51 7.86
CA GLY A 95 4.69 17.06 7.12
C GLY A 95 5.99 17.07 7.93
N LYS A 96 5.95 17.12 9.27
CA LYS A 96 7.15 17.23 10.10
C LYS A 96 7.61 15.92 10.73
N LEU A 97 6.74 14.93 10.92
CA LEU A 97 7.04 13.68 11.65
C LEU A 97 8.37 13.05 11.19
N HIS A 98 8.49 12.72 9.91
CA HIS A 98 9.70 12.13 9.34
C HIS A 98 10.95 13.03 9.46
N ARG A 99 10.80 14.36 9.35
CA ARG A 99 11.90 15.31 9.55
C ARG A 99 12.34 15.40 11.01
N GLU A 100 11.41 15.28 11.94
CA GLU A 100 11.67 15.38 13.38
C GLU A 100 12.27 14.07 13.92
N GLU A 101 11.73 12.92 13.54
CA GLU A 101 12.15 11.61 14.05
C GLU A 101 13.27 10.96 13.24
N LEU A 102 13.17 10.97 11.90
CA LEU A 102 14.13 10.28 11.01
C LEU A 102 15.21 11.22 10.47
N LYS A 103 15.07 12.53 10.68
CA LYS A 103 15.98 13.57 10.18
C LYS A 103 16.21 13.48 8.65
N SER A 104 15.19 13.07 7.91
CA SER A 104 15.26 12.87 6.46
C SER A 104 13.96 13.28 5.79
N ASP A 105 14.04 13.83 4.57
CA ASP A 105 12.91 14.10 3.68
C ASP A 105 12.50 12.89 2.85
N VAL A 106 13.31 11.83 2.87
CA VAL A 106 13.08 10.59 2.13
C VAL A 106 13.20 9.41 3.09
N PHE A 107 12.17 8.57 3.14
CA PHE A 107 12.17 7.40 4.01
C PHE A 107 11.35 6.25 3.45
N TRP A 108 11.69 5.03 3.84
CA TRP A 108 10.91 3.83 3.55
C TRP A 108 9.93 3.51 4.66
N THR A 109 8.73 3.06 4.33
CA THR A 109 7.95 2.20 5.23
C THR A 109 8.14 0.75 4.80
N VAL A 110 8.45 -0.10 5.75
CA VAL A 110 8.84 -1.50 5.53
C VAL A 110 7.91 -2.39 6.32
N GLY A 111 7.26 -3.33 5.66
CA GLY A 111 6.30 -4.20 6.32
C GLY A 111 5.82 -5.35 5.45
N PRO A 112 4.72 -6.01 5.85
CA PRO A 112 4.14 -7.09 5.09
C PRO A 112 3.73 -6.59 3.70
N GLY A 113 3.99 -7.39 2.66
CA GLY A 113 3.76 -6.98 1.27
C GLY A 113 4.84 -6.08 0.65
N GLY A 114 5.91 -5.76 1.39
CA GLY A 114 7.12 -5.13 0.85
C GLY A 114 7.40 -3.75 1.44
N GLN A 115 7.94 -2.86 0.60
CA GLN A 115 8.39 -1.52 0.97
C GLN A 115 7.69 -0.45 0.14
N GLN A 116 7.53 0.74 0.73
CA GLN A 116 6.99 1.92 0.05
C GLN A 116 7.86 3.14 0.37
N LEU A 117 8.27 3.88 -0.66
CA LEU A 117 9.08 5.09 -0.53
C LEU A 117 8.16 6.29 -0.31
N PHE A 118 8.50 7.11 0.67
CA PHE A 118 7.94 8.44 0.85
C PHE A 118 9.03 9.46 0.52
N VAL A 119 8.70 10.41 -0.33
CA VAL A 119 9.62 11.45 -0.81
C VAL A 119 8.95 12.80 -0.60
N SER A 120 9.58 13.65 0.20
CA SER A 120 9.17 15.04 0.45
C SER A 120 10.17 16.06 -0.11
N ASP A 121 11.29 15.60 -0.67
CA ASP A 121 12.33 16.43 -1.29
C ASP A 121 11.95 16.81 -2.73
N ALA A 122 11.98 18.11 -3.05
CA ALA A 122 11.51 18.63 -4.33
C ALA A 122 12.39 18.20 -5.51
N ASP A 123 13.71 18.10 -5.31
CA ASP A 123 14.65 17.72 -6.36
C ASP A 123 14.52 16.24 -6.69
N VAL A 124 14.38 15.38 -5.67
CA VAL A 124 14.13 13.95 -5.85
C VAL A 124 12.77 13.71 -6.52
N ILE A 125 11.71 14.42 -6.10
CA ILE A 125 10.40 14.34 -6.75
C ILE A 125 10.52 14.73 -8.23
N SER A 126 11.21 15.83 -8.53
CA SER A 126 11.42 16.28 -9.91
C SER A 126 12.12 15.20 -10.74
N GLN A 127 13.17 14.57 -10.21
CA GLN A 127 13.88 13.48 -10.90
C GLN A 127 12.97 12.27 -11.16
N ILE A 128 12.17 11.86 -10.17
CA ILE A 128 11.23 10.74 -10.31
C ILE A 128 10.19 11.04 -11.39
N VAL A 129 9.58 12.22 -11.34
CA VAL A 129 8.49 12.61 -12.26
C VAL A 129 8.99 12.76 -13.70
N HIS A 130 10.18 13.34 -13.91
CA HIS A 130 10.75 13.44 -15.26
C HIS A 130 11.16 12.07 -15.82
N ARG A 131 11.50 11.11 -14.95
CA ARG A 131 11.79 9.71 -15.31
C ARG A 131 10.56 8.80 -15.20
N TRP A 132 9.37 9.31 -15.50
CA TRP A 132 8.09 8.59 -15.37
C TRP A 132 8.06 7.20 -16.04
N LYS A 133 8.88 6.95 -17.07
CA LYS A 133 9.02 5.62 -17.70
C LYS A 133 9.67 4.58 -16.78
N ASP A 134 10.61 5.02 -15.94
CA ASP A 134 11.28 4.18 -14.95
C ASP A 134 10.38 3.95 -13.72
N PHE A 135 9.47 4.89 -13.46
CA PHE A 135 8.54 4.89 -12.34
C PHE A 135 7.08 4.76 -12.80
N SER A 136 6.79 3.69 -13.53
CA SER A 136 5.43 3.43 -14.03
C SER A 136 4.43 3.18 -12.89
N LYS A 137 3.18 3.60 -13.07
CA LYS A 137 2.13 3.33 -12.09
C LYS A 137 1.82 1.84 -12.04
N LYS A 138 1.47 1.35 -10.85
CA LYS A 138 0.96 -0.02 -10.67
C LYS A 138 -0.47 -0.11 -11.19
N VAL A 139 -0.64 -0.41 -12.48
CA VAL A 139 -1.94 -0.48 -13.18
C VAL A 139 -2.95 -1.41 -12.50
N VAL A 140 -2.47 -2.42 -11.76
CA VAL A 140 -3.29 -3.36 -10.99
C VAL A 140 -4.26 -2.64 -10.04
N HIS A 141 -3.83 -1.53 -9.41
CA HIS A 141 -4.67 -0.76 -8.49
C HIS A 141 -5.82 -0.02 -9.19
N TYR A 142 -5.70 0.23 -10.49
CA TYR A 142 -6.69 0.98 -11.27
C TYR A 142 -7.66 0.07 -12.02
N ARG A 143 -7.52 -1.26 -11.94
CA ARG A 143 -8.34 -2.21 -12.70
C ARG A 143 -9.84 -2.02 -12.49
N THR A 144 -10.26 -1.65 -11.28
CA THR A 144 -11.66 -1.35 -10.96
C THR A 144 -12.21 -0.13 -11.68
N LEU A 145 -11.35 0.79 -12.13
CA LEU A 145 -11.74 1.98 -12.89
C LEU A 145 -11.87 1.71 -14.39
N ALA A 146 -11.58 0.50 -14.86
CA ALA A 146 -11.71 0.09 -16.25
C ALA A 146 -13.12 -0.45 -16.59
N VAL A 147 -14.16 -0.01 -15.88
CA VAL A 147 -15.55 -0.51 -16.06
C VAL A 147 -16.03 -0.32 -17.49
N PHE A 148 -15.69 0.81 -18.11
CA PHE A 148 -16.02 1.15 -19.50
C PHE A 148 -14.87 0.83 -20.48
N GLY A 149 -13.90 0.02 -20.05
CA GLY A 149 -12.70 -0.30 -20.80
C GLY A 149 -11.47 0.54 -20.44
N PRO A 150 -10.36 0.35 -21.17
CA PRO A 150 -9.09 1.02 -20.90
C PRO A 150 -9.19 2.55 -21.03
N ASN A 151 -8.63 3.27 -20.07
CA ASN A 151 -8.61 4.74 -20.02
C ASN A 151 -7.24 5.26 -19.58
N VAL A 152 -7.07 6.58 -19.55
CA VAL A 152 -5.80 7.27 -19.20
C VAL A 152 -5.22 6.80 -17.85
N LEU A 153 -6.07 6.44 -16.89
CA LEU A 153 -5.63 5.98 -15.56
C LEU A 153 -5.31 4.48 -15.50
N THR A 154 -5.80 3.67 -16.44
CA THR A 154 -5.69 2.20 -16.36
C THR A 154 -4.62 1.60 -17.27
N VAL A 155 -4.04 2.41 -18.17
CA VAL A 155 -3.00 1.97 -19.13
C VAL A 155 -1.68 2.70 -18.91
N GLU A 156 -0.57 2.11 -19.34
CA GLU A 156 0.78 2.70 -19.28
C GLU A 156 1.47 2.68 -20.65
N GLY A 157 2.62 3.35 -20.76
CA GLY A 157 3.45 3.30 -21.96
C GLY A 157 2.82 3.96 -23.21
N SER A 158 2.89 3.29 -24.36
CA SER A 158 2.39 3.81 -25.64
C SER A 158 0.87 3.99 -25.65
N ASP A 159 0.13 3.08 -25.03
CA ASP A 159 -1.33 3.21 -24.88
C ASP A 159 -1.68 4.42 -24.03
N TRP A 160 -0.93 4.68 -22.95
CA TRP A 160 -1.13 5.90 -22.16
C TRP A 160 -0.92 7.17 -22.97
N GLN A 161 0.14 7.23 -23.79
CA GLN A 161 0.38 8.36 -24.68
C GLN A 161 -0.76 8.56 -25.68
N ARG A 162 -1.28 7.48 -26.27
CA ARG A 162 -2.43 7.54 -27.19
C ARG A 162 -3.67 8.07 -26.48
N HIS A 163 -4.03 7.50 -25.33
CA HIS A 163 -5.21 7.91 -24.58
C HIS A 163 -5.10 9.38 -24.12
N ARG A 164 -3.94 9.80 -23.59
CA ARG A 164 -3.69 11.19 -23.17
C ARG A 164 -3.80 12.17 -24.35
N LYS A 165 -3.28 11.80 -25.52
CA LYS A 165 -3.36 12.64 -26.73
C LYS A 165 -4.81 12.86 -27.20
N ILE A 166 -5.64 11.83 -27.11
CA ILE A 166 -7.06 11.89 -27.49
C ILE A 166 -7.86 12.71 -26.48
N THR A 167 -7.60 12.52 -25.17
CA THR A 167 -8.37 13.19 -24.11
C THR A 167 -7.92 14.60 -23.81
N GLY A 168 -6.72 15.00 -24.22
CA GLY A 168 -6.12 16.31 -23.88
C GLY A 168 -6.83 17.55 -24.44
N PRO A 169 -7.29 17.60 -25.71
CA PRO A 169 -7.77 18.83 -26.33
C PRO A 169 -8.91 19.56 -25.60
N PRO A 170 -9.90 18.88 -24.99
CA PRO A 170 -10.92 19.55 -24.18
C PRO A 170 -10.38 20.27 -22.95
N PHE A 171 -9.28 19.79 -22.35
CA PHE A 171 -8.71 20.33 -21.10
C PHE A 171 -7.62 21.39 -21.32
N ASN A 172 -7.72 22.16 -22.41
CA ASN A 172 -6.80 23.27 -22.64
C ASN A 172 -7.28 24.57 -21.95
N GLU A 173 -6.38 25.52 -21.75
CA GLU A 173 -6.67 26.82 -21.09
C GLU A 173 -7.74 27.62 -21.83
N ARG A 174 -7.82 27.50 -23.16
CA ARG A 174 -8.82 28.20 -23.98
C ARG A 174 -10.24 27.71 -23.68
N ASN A 175 -10.39 26.42 -23.37
CA ASN A 175 -11.66 25.78 -23.10
C ASN A 175 -12.02 25.76 -21.60
N SER A 176 -11.05 25.95 -20.71
CA SER A 176 -11.21 25.94 -19.24
C SER A 176 -11.39 27.36 -18.68
N ARG A 177 -12.43 28.07 -19.12
CA ARG A 177 -12.79 29.41 -18.60
C ARG A 177 -13.32 29.37 -17.17
#